data_AF-A0A8J5K0U4-F1
#
_entry.id   AF-A0A8J5K0U4-F1
#
_cell.length_a   1.000
_cell.length_b   1.000
_cell.length_c   1.000
_cell.angle_alpha   90.00
_cell.angle_beta   90.00
_cell.angle_gamma   90.00
#
_symmetry.space_group_name_H-M   'P 1'
#
loop_
_entity.id
_entity.type
_entity.pdbx_description
1 polymer ?
#
loop_
_entity_poly.entity_id
_entity_poly.type
_entity_poly.pdbx_seq_one_letter_code
_entity_poly.pdbx_strand_id
1 'polypeptide(L)'
;MGSKRELLATVEKQKEQIVKYEGKLKGTHTAKSNDAGNAEKPKSSGKETEPQPQEGEDAGTAQDHPKENLQDSAEQGSSSELEKNLQEALDAKFASEVNVEEKIQDLRSRLIIAQHERDQDAQNAAVMLRELESKLAVERNAGERLEASLDEAKHQLHRPSLPINHRPQELYEKKISDLQNELEQVRSRLKKAEQLSEEPPLLRKIQGQMEEMRTQHNQALQQELSRASAVEESARDLAQSHEERVVALEARLADLSLTVASYDRTRQEDLHAIHKLKEKVSELAQENSFLASRLEQDIDNSETDVNALCRRLTKLKEQLITANLHTSHPVDVESLLCGGDNIHVWCQQEYDHLKEEFEYYKISSKEQSRVVGESACKGECGKQLEDLRQKIRSLTSAAQLASDSHSQQVASLRQELSALRALHENQLRRVESEGRATLAAVEQQLSLQQQRSLATLSERDLEIQRLTEQLHERDKTPPQSNIGSLEATAALLSQVSGGNEGPLLHHLEELARKDQEISHFRREKRQLETTMREVQMAALVRQQAQQDTIEALEEEAERHRRNVSRESENFEYLKNVVLQYMISSDAESRQLMLNAISVILKFTDKEVESVKRYNALWWWQPAPRSGGPRKT
;
A
#
# COMPACT_ATOMS: atom_id res chain seq x y z
N MET A 1 23.30 -41.93 -5.95
CA MET A 1 22.43 -42.92 -6.65
C MET A 1 21.08 -43.15 -5.95
N GLY A 2 21.02 -43.50 -4.65
CA GLY A 2 19.76 -43.85 -3.95
C GLY A 2 18.60 -42.86 -4.14
N SER A 3 18.79 -41.59 -3.75
CA SER A 3 17.76 -40.54 -3.78
C SER A 3 16.96 -40.40 -5.10
N LYS A 4 17.58 -40.54 -6.27
CA LYS A 4 16.82 -40.49 -7.55
C LYS A 4 15.88 -41.68 -7.72
N ARG A 5 16.24 -42.85 -7.18
CA ARG A 5 15.42 -44.07 -7.21
C ARG A 5 14.28 -44.00 -6.20
N GLU A 6 14.54 -43.41 -5.03
CA GLU A 6 13.53 -43.11 -4.00
C GLU A 6 12.49 -42.10 -4.51
N LEU A 7 12.93 -41.01 -5.18
CA LEU A 7 12.05 -40.02 -5.79
C LEU A 7 11.17 -40.60 -6.91
N LEU A 8 11.70 -41.51 -7.73
CA LEU A 8 10.88 -42.21 -8.74
C LEU A 8 9.84 -43.11 -8.08
N ALA A 9 10.22 -43.85 -7.02
CA ALA A 9 9.30 -44.71 -6.28
C ALA A 9 8.19 -43.93 -5.53
N THR A 10 8.46 -42.71 -5.04
CA THR A 10 7.41 -41.87 -4.44
C THR A 10 6.46 -41.28 -5.48
N VAL A 11 6.98 -40.83 -6.64
CA VAL A 11 6.15 -40.37 -7.77
C VAL A 11 5.25 -41.48 -8.31
N GLU A 12 5.78 -42.69 -8.46
CA GLU A 12 5.02 -43.85 -8.93
C GLU A 12 3.91 -44.25 -7.94
N LYS A 13 4.22 -44.26 -6.64
CA LYS A 13 3.26 -44.47 -5.56
C LYS A 13 2.18 -43.37 -5.46
N GLN A 14 2.51 -42.12 -5.80
CA GLN A 14 1.53 -41.03 -5.91
C GLN A 14 0.61 -41.22 -7.13
N LYS A 15 1.16 -41.65 -8.27
CA LYS A 15 0.38 -41.97 -9.49
C LYS A 15 -0.64 -43.08 -9.24
N GLU A 16 -0.24 -44.15 -8.54
CA GLU A 16 -1.17 -45.22 -8.12
C GLU A 16 -2.30 -44.70 -7.22
N GLN A 17 -2.00 -43.77 -6.29
CA GLN A 17 -3.02 -43.17 -5.43
C GLN A 17 -4.02 -42.33 -6.23
N ILE A 18 -3.56 -41.53 -7.19
CA ILE A 18 -4.43 -40.71 -8.05
C ILE A 18 -5.39 -41.60 -8.84
N VAL A 19 -4.90 -42.65 -9.51
CA VAL A 19 -5.75 -43.62 -10.24
C VAL A 19 -6.76 -44.28 -9.30
N LYS A 20 -6.39 -44.57 -8.05
CA LYS A 20 -7.27 -45.15 -7.03
C LYS A 20 -8.34 -44.16 -6.52
N TYR A 21 -8.09 -42.85 -6.57
CA TYR A 21 -9.10 -41.82 -6.30
C TYR A 21 -10.02 -41.59 -7.49
N GLU A 22 -9.49 -41.55 -8.72
CA GLU A 22 -10.31 -41.47 -9.94
C GLU A 22 -11.29 -42.64 -10.07
N GLY A 23 -10.83 -43.86 -9.80
CA GLY A 23 -11.69 -45.05 -9.81
C GLY A 23 -12.83 -44.97 -8.80
N LYS A 24 -12.57 -44.40 -7.61
CA LYS A 24 -13.61 -44.14 -6.60
C LYS A 24 -14.60 -43.07 -7.06
N LEU A 25 -14.13 -41.96 -7.64
CA LEU A 25 -14.97 -40.89 -8.17
C LEU A 25 -15.86 -41.40 -9.32
N LYS A 26 -15.31 -42.15 -10.28
CA LYS A 26 -16.10 -42.78 -11.35
C LYS A 26 -17.14 -43.76 -10.78
N GLY A 27 -16.80 -44.49 -9.73
CA GLY A 27 -17.73 -45.35 -8.98
C GLY A 27 -18.87 -44.59 -8.28
N THR A 28 -18.60 -43.45 -7.64
CA THR A 28 -19.65 -42.65 -6.98
C THR A 28 -20.54 -41.90 -7.95
N HIS A 29 -20.02 -41.48 -9.12
CA HIS A 29 -20.83 -40.89 -10.18
C HIS A 29 -21.76 -41.90 -10.87
N THR A 30 -21.29 -43.12 -11.16
CA THR A 30 -22.14 -44.18 -11.73
C THR A 30 -23.20 -44.66 -10.73
N ALA A 31 -22.87 -44.78 -9.45
CA ALA A 31 -23.84 -45.10 -8.40
C ALA A 31 -24.99 -44.07 -8.30
N LYS A 32 -24.70 -42.78 -8.47
CA LYS A 32 -25.72 -41.71 -8.48
C LYS A 32 -26.51 -41.60 -9.79
N SER A 33 -26.01 -42.16 -10.90
CA SER A 33 -26.66 -42.08 -12.21
C SER A 33 -27.80 -43.08 -12.41
N ASN A 34 -27.83 -44.17 -11.63
CA ASN A 34 -28.75 -45.29 -11.85
C ASN A 34 -30.05 -45.22 -11.03
N ASP A 35 -30.20 -44.24 -10.14
CA ASP A 35 -31.31 -44.11 -9.19
C ASP A 35 -32.39 -43.09 -9.64
N ALA A 36 -32.27 -42.57 -10.87
CA ALA A 36 -33.06 -41.43 -11.36
C ALA A 36 -33.59 -41.61 -12.81
N GLY A 37 -33.67 -42.84 -13.33
CA GLY A 37 -33.95 -43.08 -14.75
C GLY A 37 -34.76 -44.34 -15.05
N ASN A 38 -36.08 -44.30 -14.82
CA ASN A 38 -37.00 -45.33 -15.30
C ASN A 38 -38.34 -44.73 -15.80
N ALA A 39 -38.30 -44.07 -16.96
CA ALA A 39 -39.50 -43.76 -17.75
C ALA A 39 -39.15 -43.64 -19.25
N GLU A 40 -39.77 -44.52 -20.05
CA GLU A 40 -40.23 -44.39 -21.44
C GLU A 40 -39.26 -44.03 -22.61
N LYS A 41 -39.47 -44.76 -23.73
CA LYS A 41 -38.90 -44.53 -25.07
C LYS A 41 -40.02 -44.06 -26.01
N PRO A 42 -39.69 -43.28 -27.05
CA PRO A 42 -39.58 -43.86 -28.40
C PRO A 42 -38.24 -43.46 -29.08
N LYS A 43 -37.62 -44.19 -30.02
CA LYS A 43 -38.03 -44.65 -31.37
C LYS A 43 -38.45 -43.47 -32.30
N SER A 44 -37.92 -43.30 -33.52
CA SER A 44 -36.91 -44.07 -34.28
C SER A 44 -36.40 -43.35 -35.56
N SER A 45 -35.29 -43.86 -36.13
CA SER A 45 -34.94 -43.96 -37.58
C SER A 45 -34.69 -42.72 -38.48
N GLY A 46 -33.61 -42.79 -39.28
CA GLY A 46 -33.30 -41.94 -40.46
C GLY A 46 -32.40 -40.73 -40.13
N LYS A 47 -31.10 -40.61 -40.46
CA LYS A 47 -30.19 -41.07 -41.54
C LYS A 47 -30.07 -40.08 -42.73
N GLU A 48 -28.83 -39.60 -42.96
CA GLU A 48 -28.08 -39.07 -44.14
C GLU A 48 -28.89 -38.66 -45.42
N THR A 49 -28.53 -37.64 -46.22
CA THR A 49 -27.19 -37.23 -46.71
C THR A 49 -27.16 -35.74 -47.20
N GLU A 50 -26.01 -35.25 -47.67
CA GLU A 50 -25.74 -33.92 -48.29
C GLU A 50 -26.46 -33.66 -49.65
N PRO A 51 -26.61 -32.38 -50.10
CA PRO A 51 -27.13 -32.03 -51.42
C PRO A 51 -26.23 -31.15 -52.33
N GLN A 52 -26.05 -31.54 -53.60
CA GLN A 52 -25.70 -30.70 -54.77
C GLN A 52 -25.95 -31.53 -56.09
N PRO A 53 -26.11 -30.93 -57.28
CA PRO A 53 -27.17 -29.97 -57.67
C PRO A 53 -27.81 -30.29 -59.06
N GLN A 54 -28.88 -29.55 -59.47
CA GLN A 54 -29.22 -29.05 -60.84
C GLN A 54 -30.74 -28.95 -61.15
N GLU A 55 -31.11 -27.84 -61.80
CA GLU A 55 -32.16 -27.60 -62.84
C GLU A 55 -33.63 -28.11 -62.69
N GLY A 56 -34.62 -27.22 -62.96
CA GLY A 56 -36.06 -27.56 -63.13
C GLY A 56 -37.04 -26.37 -62.91
N GLU A 57 -38.15 -26.32 -63.67
CA GLU A 57 -39.01 -25.12 -63.84
C GLU A 57 -40.40 -25.12 -63.12
N ASP A 58 -40.84 -23.91 -62.69
CA ASP A 58 -42.19 -23.28 -62.72
C ASP A 58 -43.42 -23.64 -61.80
N ALA A 59 -44.19 -22.57 -61.51
CA ALA A 59 -45.62 -22.37 -61.14
C ALA A 59 -46.32 -23.03 -59.90
N GLY A 60 -46.90 -22.18 -59.01
CA GLY A 60 -47.85 -22.56 -57.93
C GLY A 60 -48.47 -21.34 -57.20
N THR A 61 -49.68 -21.44 -56.58
CA THR A 61 -50.44 -20.28 -56.00
C THR A 61 -51.57 -20.66 -55.01
N ALA A 62 -51.97 -19.71 -54.13
CA ALA A 62 -53.19 -19.64 -53.26
C ALA A 62 -53.28 -20.56 -52.00
N GLN A 63 -53.70 -20.15 -50.76
CA GLN A 63 -54.76 -19.28 -50.18
C GLN A 63 -56.10 -20.01 -49.83
N ASP A 64 -56.88 -19.72 -48.77
CA ASP A 64 -56.69 -18.96 -47.49
C ASP A 64 -57.88 -19.14 -46.48
N HIS A 65 -57.68 -18.68 -45.22
CA HIS A 65 -58.66 -18.07 -44.27
C HIS A 65 -59.76 -18.85 -43.45
N PRO A 66 -60.29 -18.26 -42.32
CA PRO A 66 -61.00 -18.96 -41.21
C PRO A 66 -62.35 -18.29 -40.79
N LYS A 67 -62.73 -18.29 -39.47
CA LYS A 67 -63.77 -17.51 -38.67
C LYS A 67 -64.86 -18.40 -37.99
N GLU A 68 -65.69 -18.02 -36.98
CA GLU A 68 -65.87 -16.99 -35.90
C GLU A 68 -67.09 -17.44 -35.01
N ASN A 69 -67.47 -16.92 -33.81
CA ASN A 69 -66.83 -16.33 -32.60
C ASN A 69 -67.91 -16.05 -31.50
N LEU A 70 -67.51 -15.60 -30.28
CA LEU A 70 -68.29 -14.91 -29.19
C LEU A 70 -69.17 -15.71 -28.20
N GLN A 71 -68.92 -15.54 -26.88
CA GLN A 71 -69.93 -15.68 -25.79
C GLN A 71 -69.69 -14.74 -24.55
N ASP A 72 -69.14 -13.55 -24.78
CA ASP A 72 -68.72 -12.57 -23.76
C ASP A 72 -69.75 -12.24 -22.65
N SER A 73 -69.31 -12.33 -21.38
CA SER A 73 -69.56 -11.35 -20.28
C SER A 73 -69.35 -12.01 -18.91
N ALA A 74 -70.04 -13.12 -18.64
CA ALA A 74 -69.67 -14.00 -17.52
C ALA A 74 -68.29 -14.61 -17.78
N GLU A 75 -67.97 -14.84 -19.06
CA GLU A 75 -66.63 -15.19 -19.51
C GLU A 75 -65.60 -14.15 -19.07
N GLN A 76 -65.85 -12.83 -19.11
CA GLN A 76 -64.80 -11.80 -18.91
C GLN A 76 -64.08 -11.88 -17.55
N GLY A 77 -64.73 -12.32 -16.48
CA GLY A 77 -64.06 -12.56 -15.19
C GLY A 77 -63.13 -13.77 -15.24
N SER A 78 -63.69 -14.93 -15.62
CA SER A 78 -62.94 -16.17 -15.82
C SER A 78 -61.92 -16.11 -16.96
N SER A 79 -62.11 -15.21 -17.93
CA SER A 79 -61.26 -14.95 -19.08
C SER A 79 -60.13 -14.02 -18.68
N SER A 80 -60.35 -13.00 -17.86
CA SER A 80 -59.23 -12.23 -17.28
C SER A 80 -58.33 -13.13 -16.41
N GLU A 81 -58.91 -14.09 -15.67
CA GLU A 81 -58.13 -15.13 -14.98
C GLU A 81 -57.50 -16.15 -15.95
N LEU A 82 -58.19 -16.59 -17.01
CA LEU A 82 -57.61 -17.48 -18.03
C LEU A 82 -56.48 -16.82 -18.81
N GLU A 83 -56.66 -15.58 -19.26
CA GLU A 83 -55.68 -14.72 -19.94
C GLU A 83 -54.46 -14.50 -19.06
N LYS A 84 -54.64 -14.24 -17.77
CA LYS A 84 -53.52 -14.14 -16.83
C LYS A 84 -52.79 -15.47 -16.66
N ASN A 85 -53.51 -16.57 -16.47
CA ASN A 85 -52.91 -17.92 -16.38
C ASN A 85 -52.25 -18.35 -17.70
N LEU A 86 -52.77 -17.92 -18.85
CA LEU A 86 -52.27 -18.22 -20.19
C LEU A 86 -51.08 -17.33 -20.54
N GLN A 87 -51.04 -16.07 -20.07
CA GLN A 87 -49.87 -15.21 -20.12
C GLN A 87 -48.75 -15.76 -19.22
N GLU A 88 -49.05 -16.14 -17.98
CA GLU A 88 -48.06 -16.79 -17.10
C GLU A 88 -47.55 -18.12 -17.69
N ALA A 89 -48.39 -18.89 -18.37
CA ALA A 89 -47.98 -20.09 -19.11
C ALA A 89 -47.15 -19.78 -20.36
N LEU A 90 -47.45 -18.70 -21.08
CA LEU A 90 -46.66 -18.23 -22.23
C LEU A 90 -45.30 -17.69 -21.79
N ASP A 91 -45.23 -16.92 -20.71
CA ASP A 91 -44.00 -16.39 -20.13
C ASP A 91 -43.13 -17.53 -19.57
N ALA A 92 -43.73 -18.51 -18.88
CA ALA A 92 -43.05 -19.73 -18.44
C ALA A 92 -42.54 -20.58 -19.63
N LYS A 93 -43.34 -20.70 -20.70
CA LYS A 93 -42.93 -21.37 -21.94
C LYS A 93 -41.76 -20.64 -22.60
N PHE A 94 -41.83 -19.31 -22.75
CA PHE A 94 -40.76 -18.50 -23.33
C PHE A 94 -39.47 -18.57 -22.51
N ALA A 95 -39.57 -18.52 -21.17
CA ALA A 95 -38.43 -18.74 -20.28
C ALA A 95 -37.84 -20.15 -20.44
N SER A 96 -38.66 -21.18 -20.67
CA SER A 96 -38.19 -22.54 -20.97
C SER A 96 -37.52 -22.66 -22.35
N GLU A 97 -38.02 -21.94 -23.35
CA GLU A 97 -37.47 -21.90 -24.72
C GLU A 97 -36.10 -21.19 -24.72
N VAL A 98 -35.98 -20.04 -24.07
CA VAL A 98 -34.70 -19.34 -23.87
C VAL A 98 -33.67 -20.21 -23.14
N ASN A 99 -34.10 -20.94 -22.09
CA ASN A 99 -33.24 -21.85 -21.33
C ASN A 99 -32.77 -23.07 -22.16
N VAL A 100 -33.62 -23.56 -23.08
CA VAL A 100 -33.26 -24.61 -24.05
C VAL A 100 -32.32 -24.05 -25.13
N GLU A 101 -32.55 -22.83 -25.61
CA GLU A 101 -31.71 -22.20 -26.63
C GLU A 101 -30.31 -21.83 -26.09
N GLU A 102 -30.21 -21.35 -24.84
CA GLU A 102 -28.96 -21.18 -24.11
C GLU A 102 -28.18 -22.50 -24.04
N LYS A 103 -28.84 -23.60 -23.64
CA LYS A 103 -28.23 -24.95 -23.63
C LYS A 103 -27.80 -25.43 -25.02
N ILE A 104 -28.54 -25.09 -26.07
CA ILE A 104 -28.17 -25.40 -27.46
C ILE A 104 -26.95 -24.59 -27.88
N GLN A 105 -26.86 -23.31 -27.51
CA GLN A 105 -25.69 -22.46 -27.75
C GLN A 105 -24.46 -22.97 -26.98
N ASP A 106 -24.64 -23.43 -25.75
CA ASP A 106 -23.59 -23.98 -24.89
C ASP A 106 -23.11 -25.37 -25.36
N LEU A 107 -24.00 -26.19 -25.94
CA LEU A 107 -23.62 -27.43 -26.63
C LEU A 107 -22.92 -27.16 -27.96
N ARG A 108 -23.33 -26.12 -28.71
CA ARG A 108 -22.66 -25.69 -29.95
C ARG A 108 -21.24 -25.19 -29.67
N SER A 109 -21.03 -24.36 -28.63
CA SER A 109 -19.69 -23.85 -28.27
C SER A 109 -18.76 -24.99 -27.84
N ARG A 110 -19.23 -25.93 -27.00
CA ARG A 110 -18.50 -27.13 -26.60
C ARG A 110 -18.17 -28.04 -27.79
N LEU A 111 -19.08 -28.18 -28.77
CA LEU A 111 -18.83 -28.95 -29.99
C LEU A 111 -17.74 -28.31 -30.86
N ILE A 112 -17.75 -26.98 -31.02
CA ILE A 112 -16.73 -26.25 -31.77
C ILE A 112 -15.35 -26.40 -31.12
N ILE A 113 -15.26 -26.28 -29.79
CA ILE A 113 -14.02 -26.51 -29.04
C ILE A 113 -13.53 -27.95 -29.24
N ALA A 114 -14.39 -28.94 -29.00
CA ALA A 114 -14.05 -30.36 -29.14
C ALA A 114 -13.75 -30.79 -30.59
N GLN A 115 -14.12 -29.99 -31.59
CA GLN A 115 -13.72 -30.19 -32.97
C GLN A 115 -12.36 -29.54 -33.24
N HIS A 116 -12.13 -28.31 -32.77
CA HIS A 116 -10.82 -27.65 -32.88
C HIS A 116 -9.70 -28.44 -32.17
N GLU A 117 -9.99 -29.02 -31.00
CA GLU A 117 -9.07 -29.94 -30.29
C GLU A 117 -8.70 -31.16 -31.14
N ARG A 118 -9.68 -31.79 -31.82
CA ARG A 118 -9.42 -32.93 -32.72
C ARG A 118 -8.63 -32.53 -33.96
N ASP A 119 -8.94 -31.38 -34.55
CA ASP A 119 -8.23 -30.87 -35.73
C ASP A 119 -6.77 -30.52 -35.37
N GLN A 120 -6.55 -29.95 -34.17
CA GLN A 120 -5.22 -29.69 -33.61
C GLN A 120 -4.47 -31.00 -33.32
N ASP A 121 -5.09 -32.00 -32.71
CA ASP A 121 -4.48 -33.31 -32.46
C ASP A 121 -4.16 -34.06 -33.77
N ALA A 122 -5.04 -33.99 -34.77
CA ALA A 122 -4.78 -34.54 -36.10
C ALA A 122 -3.60 -33.83 -36.78
N GLN A 123 -3.49 -32.50 -36.65
CA GLN A 123 -2.36 -31.74 -37.17
C GLN A 123 -1.05 -32.06 -36.42
N ASN A 124 -1.10 -32.21 -35.09
CA ASN A 124 0.04 -32.64 -34.26
C ASN A 124 0.52 -34.04 -34.67
N ALA A 125 -0.40 -35.00 -34.84
CA ALA A 125 -0.09 -36.35 -35.31
C ALA A 125 0.51 -36.34 -36.73
N ALA A 126 -0.03 -35.51 -37.63
CA ALA A 126 0.50 -35.36 -38.99
C ALA A 126 1.89 -34.70 -39.04
N VAL A 127 2.27 -33.88 -38.05
CA VAL A 127 3.65 -33.38 -37.90
C VAL A 127 4.56 -34.48 -37.35
N MET A 128 4.12 -35.20 -36.31
CA MET A 128 4.88 -36.31 -35.71
C MET A 128 5.17 -37.42 -36.73
N LEU A 129 4.21 -37.76 -37.59
CA LEU A 129 4.42 -38.73 -38.67
C LEU A 129 5.49 -38.26 -39.67
N ARG A 130 5.43 -37.00 -40.13
CA ARG A 130 6.47 -36.42 -41.03
C ARG A 130 7.85 -36.38 -40.38
N GLU A 131 7.94 -36.11 -39.07
CA GLU A 131 9.20 -36.23 -38.33
C GLU A 131 9.72 -37.67 -38.28
N LEU A 132 8.85 -38.66 -38.08
CA LEU A 132 9.23 -40.08 -38.05
C LEU A 132 9.66 -40.56 -39.44
N GLU A 133 8.95 -40.19 -40.50
CA GLU A 133 9.32 -40.44 -41.89
C GLU A 133 10.67 -39.81 -42.23
N SER A 134 10.91 -38.55 -41.83
CA SER A 134 12.19 -37.87 -42.02
C SER A 134 13.33 -38.54 -41.27
N LYS A 135 13.12 -38.96 -40.01
CA LYS A 135 14.12 -39.70 -39.22
C LYS A 135 14.42 -41.05 -39.85
N LEU A 136 13.40 -41.78 -40.30
CA LEU A 136 13.53 -43.09 -40.95
C LEU A 136 14.25 -42.97 -42.31
N ALA A 137 14.03 -41.89 -43.07
CA ALA A 137 14.79 -41.59 -44.28
C ALA A 137 16.27 -41.28 -43.98
N VAL A 138 16.57 -40.55 -42.90
CA VAL A 138 17.96 -40.30 -42.46
C VAL A 138 18.65 -41.60 -42.05
N GLU A 139 17.98 -42.48 -41.30
CA GLU A 139 18.52 -43.79 -40.91
C GLU A 139 18.77 -44.71 -42.14
N ARG A 140 17.88 -44.72 -43.13
CA ARG A 140 18.10 -45.42 -44.41
C ARG A 140 19.33 -44.89 -45.15
N ASN A 141 19.40 -43.57 -45.32
CA ASN A 141 20.54 -42.91 -45.97
C ASN A 141 21.86 -43.14 -45.21
N ALA A 142 21.82 -43.33 -43.89
CA ALA A 142 22.98 -43.71 -43.09
C ALA A 142 23.37 -45.18 -43.30
N GLY A 143 22.38 -46.08 -43.32
CA GLY A 143 22.57 -47.51 -43.63
C GLY A 143 23.20 -47.73 -45.00
N GLU A 144 22.64 -47.14 -46.06
CA GLU A 144 23.16 -47.23 -47.43
C GLU A 144 24.63 -46.77 -47.55
N ARG A 145 25.01 -45.70 -46.82
CA ARG A 145 26.41 -45.23 -46.77
C ARG A 145 27.33 -46.21 -46.05
N LEU A 146 26.86 -46.84 -44.98
CA LEU A 146 27.63 -47.85 -44.23
C LEU A 146 27.78 -49.14 -45.04
N GLU A 147 26.74 -49.57 -45.77
CA GLU A 147 26.81 -50.71 -46.68
C GLU A 147 27.75 -50.45 -47.86
N ALA A 148 27.68 -49.26 -48.48
CA ALA A 148 28.63 -48.87 -49.54
C ALA A 148 30.08 -48.84 -49.04
N SER A 149 30.33 -48.29 -47.85
CA SER A 149 31.67 -48.27 -47.24
C SER A 149 32.17 -49.68 -46.87
N LEU A 150 31.28 -50.54 -46.37
CA LEU A 150 31.57 -51.94 -46.08
C LEU A 150 31.91 -52.72 -47.35
N ASP A 151 31.16 -52.51 -48.44
CA ASP A 151 31.41 -53.17 -49.72
C ASP A 151 32.68 -52.65 -50.40
N GLU A 152 33.01 -51.37 -50.32
CA GLU A 152 34.31 -50.87 -50.77
C GLU A 152 35.45 -51.50 -49.96
N ALA A 153 35.32 -51.62 -48.62
CA ALA A 153 36.30 -52.31 -47.79
C ALA A 153 36.43 -53.81 -48.16
N LYS A 154 35.33 -54.50 -48.48
CA LYS A 154 35.36 -55.88 -49.01
C LYS A 154 36.10 -55.96 -50.34
N HIS A 155 35.86 -55.03 -51.27
CA HIS A 155 36.54 -54.97 -52.57
C HIS A 155 38.04 -54.70 -52.43
N GLN A 156 38.44 -53.82 -51.51
CA GLN A 156 39.84 -53.58 -51.18
C GLN A 156 40.52 -54.85 -50.61
N LEU A 157 39.83 -55.61 -49.74
CA LEU A 157 40.28 -56.90 -49.22
C LEU A 157 40.30 -58.04 -50.26
N HIS A 158 39.40 -58.04 -51.24
CA HIS A 158 39.30 -59.06 -52.28
C HIS A 158 40.23 -58.81 -53.49
N ARG A 159 40.99 -57.70 -53.50
CA ARG A 159 41.98 -57.43 -54.54
C ARG A 159 43.14 -58.43 -54.43
N PRO A 160 43.33 -59.36 -55.38
CA PRO A 160 44.29 -60.45 -55.21
C PRO A 160 45.73 -59.93 -55.24
N SER A 161 46.47 -60.16 -54.15
CA SER A 161 47.91 -59.92 -54.08
C SER A 161 48.64 -60.95 -54.95
N LEU A 162 49.24 -60.48 -56.05
CA LEU A 162 50.01 -61.34 -56.96
C LEU A 162 51.28 -61.92 -56.29
N PRO A 163 51.74 -63.13 -56.67
CA PRO A 163 52.86 -63.79 -56.00
C PRO A 163 54.17 -63.00 -56.09
N ILE A 164 54.88 -62.92 -54.97
CA ILE A 164 56.14 -62.18 -54.84
C ILE A 164 57.28 -63.00 -55.50
N ASN A 165 57.83 -62.47 -56.59
CA ASN A 165 59.16 -62.86 -57.07
C ASN A 165 60.22 -62.07 -56.29
N HIS A 166 61.30 -62.72 -55.80
CA HIS A 166 62.34 -62.07 -55.00
C HIS A 166 63.33 -61.23 -55.83
N ARG A 167 62.85 -60.13 -56.41
CA ARG A 167 63.71 -59.14 -57.11
C ARG A 167 63.26 -57.66 -57.02
N PRO A 168 61.96 -57.33 -56.83
CA PRO A 168 61.55 -55.94 -56.57
C PRO A 168 61.91 -55.43 -55.17
N GLN A 169 62.29 -56.31 -54.23
CA GLN A 169 62.41 -55.97 -52.82
C GLN A 169 63.37 -54.80 -52.56
N GLU A 170 64.57 -54.80 -53.16
CA GLU A 170 65.53 -53.67 -53.03
C GLU A 170 64.99 -52.35 -53.62
N LEU A 171 64.16 -52.43 -54.66
CA LEU A 171 63.54 -51.25 -55.27
C LEU A 171 62.37 -50.73 -54.42
N TYR A 172 61.61 -51.62 -53.79
CA TYR A 172 60.61 -51.23 -52.81
C TYR A 172 61.23 -50.74 -51.50
N GLU A 173 62.33 -51.31 -51.02
CA GLU A 173 63.07 -50.83 -49.85
C GLU A 173 63.65 -49.43 -50.11
N LYS A 174 64.20 -49.17 -51.30
CA LYS A 174 64.56 -47.80 -51.73
C LYS A 174 63.34 -46.89 -51.80
N LYS A 175 62.26 -47.32 -52.46
CA LYS A 175 61.02 -46.51 -52.57
C LYS A 175 60.40 -46.21 -51.20
N ILE A 176 60.50 -47.15 -50.25
CA ILE A 176 60.06 -46.99 -48.86
C ILE A 176 60.98 -46.03 -48.11
N SER A 177 62.31 -46.13 -48.27
CA SER A 177 63.27 -45.17 -47.72
C SER A 177 63.05 -43.76 -48.27
N ASP A 178 62.83 -43.62 -49.58
CA ASP A 178 62.53 -42.35 -50.23
C ASP A 178 61.21 -41.77 -49.70
N LEU A 179 60.15 -42.58 -49.61
CA LEU A 179 58.86 -42.16 -49.04
C LEU A 179 58.93 -41.89 -47.52
N GLN A 180 59.83 -42.54 -46.78
CA GLN A 180 60.12 -42.24 -45.38
C GLN A 180 60.84 -40.90 -45.24
N ASN A 181 61.85 -40.63 -46.08
CA ASN A 181 62.55 -39.35 -46.16
C ASN A 181 61.59 -38.22 -46.58
N GLU A 182 60.69 -38.46 -47.54
CA GLU A 182 59.64 -37.52 -47.94
C GLU A 182 58.63 -37.31 -46.80
N LEU A 183 58.19 -38.36 -46.10
CA LEU A 183 57.33 -38.24 -44.92
C LEU A 183 58.00 -37.49 -43.77
N GLU A 184 59.30 -37.64 -43.56
CA GLU A 184 60.05 -36.87 -42.54
C GLU A 184 60.28 -35.43 -42.97
N GLN A 185 60.48 -35.16 -44.26
CA GLN A 185 60.44 -33.79 -44.78
C GLN A 185 59.06 -33.16 -44.67
N VAL A 186 57.98 -33.87 -44.96
CA VAL A 186 56.60 -33.37 -44.80
C VAL A 186 56.27 -33.18 -43.33
N ARG A 187 56.61 -34.12 -42.45
CA ARG A 187 56.44 -33.99 -40.98
C ARG A 187 57.27 -32.85 -40.39
N SER A 188 58.50 -32.61 -40.86
CA SER A 188 59.32 -31.50 -40.37
C SER A 188 58.94 -30.15 -40.98
N ARG A 189 58.37 -30.10 -42.19
CA ARG A 189 57.73 -28.90 -42.75
C ARG A 189 56.41 -28.60 -42.04
N LEU A 190 55.57 -29.61 -41.81
CA LEU A 190 54.34 -29.52 -41.03
C LEU A 190 54.65 -29.03 -39.62
N LYS A 191 55.59 -29.66 -38.90
CA LYS A 191 55.99 -29.22 -37.55
C LYS A 191 56.54 -27.80 -37.50
N LYS A 192 57.19 -27.32 -38.56
CA LYS A 192 57.61 -25.91 -38.68
C LYS A 192 56.43 -24.98 -38.98
N ALA A 193 55.46 -25.41 -39.78
CA ALA A 193 54.23 -24.65 -40.03
C ALA A 193 53.33 -24.60 -38.79
N GLU A 194 53.23 -25.70 -38.04
CA GLU A 194 52.58 -25.80 -36.72
C GLU A 194 53.27 -24.85 -35.74
N GLN A 195 54.61 -24.87 -35.61
CA GLN A 195 55.36 -23.94 -34.75
C GLN A 195 55.27 -22.46 -35.18
N LEU A 196 54.98 -22.18 -36.45
CA LEU A 196 54.68 -20.83 -36.95
C LEU A 196 53.17 -20.48 -36.84
N SER A 197 52.34 -21.43 -36.44
CA SER A 197 50.89 -21.32 -36.28
C SER A 197 50.41 -21.61 -34.83
N GLU A 198 51.33 -21.85 -33.89
CA GLU A 198 51.05 -21.99 -32.46
C GLU A 198 50.57 -20.66 -31.89
N GLU A 199 49.24 -20.51 -31.89
CA GLU A 199 48.47 -19.33 -31.52
C GLU A 199 48.66 -18.11 -32.46
N PRO A 200 47.76 -17.94 -33.46
CA PRO A 200 47.69 -16.70 -34.24
C PRO A 200 47.62 -15.47 -33.31
N PRO A 201 48.32 -14.36 -33.60
CA PRO A 201 48.44 -13.24 -32.67
C PRO A 201 47.09 -12.58 -32.33
N LEU A 202 46.09 -12.73 -33.20
CA LEU A 202 44.71 -12.33 -32.94
C LEU A 202 44.06 -13.15 -31.82
N LEU A 203 44.34 -14.45 -31.72
CA LEU A 203 43.81 -15.33 -30.67
C LEU A 203 44.31 -14.90 -29.30
N ARG A 204 45.61 -14.65 -29.15
CA ARG A 204 46.19 -14.09 -27.91
C ARG A 204 45.63 -12.73 -27.56
N LYS A 205 45.38 -11.87 -28.55
CA LYS A 205 44.75 -10.57 -28.31
C LYS A 205 43.31 -10.73 -27.78
N ILE A 206 42.53 -11.66 -28.34
CA ILE A 206 41.17 -11.96 -27.88
C ILE A 206 41.17 -12.62 -26.49
N GLN A 207 42.10 -13.54 -26.20
CA GLN A 207 42.30 -14.12 -24.86
C GLN A 207 42.62 -13.02 -23.84
N GLY A 208 43.59 -12.14 -24.13
CA GLY A 208 43.91 -11.00 -23.27
C GLY A 208 42.74 -10.05 -23.06
N GLN A 209 41.98 -9.72 -24.12
CA GLN A 209 40.77 -8.90 -24.00
C GLN A 209 39.66 -9.57 -23.17
N MET A 210 39.54 -10.89 -23.20
CA MET A 210 38.63 -11.61 -22.30
C MET A 210 39.12 -11.58 -20.84
N GLU A 211 40.42 -11.64 -20.59
CA GLU A 211 40.99 -11.50 -19.25
C GLU A 211 40.88 -10.06 -18.71
N GLU A 212 41.08 -9.05 -19.56
CA GLU A 212 40.81 -7.64 -19.26
C GLU A 212 39.34 -7.41 -18.94
N MET A 213 38.39 -7.88 -19.77
CA MET A 213 36.96 -7.75 -19.46
C MET A 213 36.57 -8.53 -18.19
N ARG A 214 37.15 -9.72 -17.96
CA ARG A 214 36.88 -10.52 -16.76
C ARG A 214 37.41 -9.85 -15.49
N THR A 215 38.60 -9.24 -15.55
CA THR A 215 39.16 -8.49 -14.41
C THR A 215 38.39 -7.19 -14.15
N GLN A 216 38.01 -6.45 -15.20
CA GLN A 216 37.13 -5.28 -15.08
C GLN A 216 35.76 -5.65 -14.50
N HIS A 217 35.13 -6.74 -14.96
CA HIS A 217 33.85 -7.20 -14.43
C HIS A 217 33.97 -7.66 -12.96
N ASN A 218 35.04 -8.38 -12.60
CA ASN A 218 35.30 -8.75 -11.19
C ASN A 218 35.50 -7.52 -10.30
N GLN A 219 36.21 -6.47 -10.79
CA GLN A 219 36.40 -5.21 -10.06
C GLN A 219 35.08 -4.45 -9.91
N ALA A 220 34.26 -4.37 -10.96
CA ALA A 220 32.94 -3.75 -10.90
C ALA A 220 32.01 -4.49 -9.92
N LEU A 221 32.04 -5.83 -9.93
CA LEU A 221 31.29 -6.66 -8.98
C LEU A 221 31.75 -6.43 -7.52
N GLN A 222 33.06 -6.30 -7.27
CA GLN A 222 33.60 -5.95 -5.95
C GLN A 222 33.23 -4.51 -5.51
N GLN A 223 33.14 -3.57 -6.44
CA GLN A 223 32.70 -2.20 -6.16
C GLN A 223 31.21 -2.14 -5.83
N GLU A 224 30.35 -2.82 -6.59
CA GLU A 224 28.92 -2.87 -6.29
C GLU A 224 28.61 -3.72 -5.04
N LEU A 225 29.39 -4.76 -4.74
CA LEU A 225 29.27 -5.50 -3.46
C LEU A 225 29.65 -4.63 -2.25
N SER A 226 30.75 -3.88 -2.31
CA SER A 226 31.16 -3.00 -1.20
C SER A 226 30.28 -1.75 -1.07
N ARG A 227 29.72 -1.26 -2.18
CA ARG A 227 28.66 -0.25 -2.19
C ARG A 227 27.37 -0.78 -1.58
N ALA A 228 26.95 -2.00 -1.92
CA ALA A 228 25.77 -2.63 -1.33
C ALA A 228 25.95 -2.85 0.18
N SER A 229 27.10 -3.36 0.65
CA SER A 229 27.33 -3.55 2.09
C SER A 229 27.32 -2.23 2.86
N ALA A 230 27.92 -1.16 2.33
CA ALA A 230 27.89 0.16 2.95
C ALA A 230 26.47 0.77 3.00
N VAL A 231 25.64 0.52 1.98
CA VAL A 231 24.21 0.93 1.98
C VAL A 231 23.41 0.09 2.98
N GLU A 232 23.66 -1.22 3.10
CA GLU A 232 23.02 -2.06 4.11
C GLU A 232 23.44 -1.67 5.54
N GLU A 233 24.71 -1.34 5.78
CA GLU A 233 25.22 -0.86 7.07
C GLU A 233 24.54 0.48 7.45
N SER A 234 24.54 1.47 6.54
CA SER A 234 23.84 2.73 6.77
C SER A 234 22.32 2.56 6.98
N ALA A 235 21.69 1.56 6.36
CA ALA A 235 20.30 1.23 6.58
C ALA A 235 20.05 0.55 7.94
N ARG A 236 20.98 -0.28 8.44
CA ARG A 236 20.93 -0.86 9.79
C ARG A 236 21.09 0.22 10.86
N ASP A 237 22.06 1.12 10.71
CA ASP A 237 22.30 2.23 11.65
C ASP A 237 21.07 3.14 11.76
N LEU A 238 20.45 3.46 10.61
CA LEU A 238 19.22 4.26 10.56
C LEU A 238 18.03 3.51 11.20
N ALA A 239 17.90 2.20 10.95
CA ALA A 239 16.86 1.38 11.58
C ALA A 239 17.04 1.31 13.10
N GLN A 240 18.27 1.09 13.60
CA GLN A 240 18.57 1.10 15.03
C GLN A 240 18.27 2.46 15.66
N SER A 241 18.66 3.57 15.03
CA SER A 241 18.35 4.91 15.54
C SER A 241 16.84 5.20 15.58
N HIS A 242 16.06 4.63 14.65
CA HIS A 242 14.60 4.68 14.70
C HIS A 242 14.03 3.80 15.82
N GLU A 243 14.55 2.59 16.05
CA GLU A 243 14.15 1.70 17.13
C GLU A 243 14.43 2.31 18.52
N GLU A 244 15.65 2.83 18.74
CA GLU A 244 16.03 3.55 19.96
C GLU A 244 15.10 4.75 20.23
N ARG A 245 14.73 5.50 19.17
CA ARG A 245 13.77 6.60 19.27
C ARG A 245 12.36 6.11 19.60
N VAL A 246 11.90 4.98 19.06
CA VAL A 246 10.60 4.39 19.39
C VAL A 246 10.59 3.95 20.86
N VAL A 247 11.60 3.21 21.32
CA VAL A 247 11.73 2.79 22.73
C VAL A 247 11.76 4.00 23.68
N ALA A 248 12.45 5.08 23.32
CA ALA A 248 12.45 6.32 24.12
C ALA A 248 11.07 7.04 24.16
N LEU A 249 10.27 6.95 23.09
CA LEU A 249 8.91 7.48 23.04
C LEU A 249 7.93 6.59 23.82
N GLU A 250 8.06 5.26 23.73
CA GLU A 250 7.28 4.28 24.47
C GLU A 250 7.53 4.39 25.98
N ALA A 251 8.79 4.52 26.42
CA ALA A 251 9.14 4.77 27.81
C ALA A 251 8.49 6.05 28.35
N ARG A 252 8.55 7.14 27.57
CA ARG A 252 7.91 8.42 27.94
C ARG A 252 6.37 8.33 27.93
N LEU A 253 5.78 7.50 27.07
CA LEU A 253 4.35 7.24 27.05
C LEU A 253 3.93 6.40 28.27
N ALA A 254 4.76 5.45 28.72
CA ALA A 254 4.57 4.72 29.97
C ALA A 254 4.63 5.66 31.19
N ASP A 255 5.63 6.56 31.27
CA ASP A 255 5.71 7.58 32.34
C ASP A 255 4.48 8.50 32.37
N LEU A 256 4.00 8.94 31.21
CA LEU A 256 2.77 9.72 31.09
C LEU A 256 1.54 8.90 31.53
N SER A 257 1.47 7.61 31.18
CA SER A 257 0.38 6.72 31.60
C SER A 257 0.38 6.49 33.12
N LEU A 258 1.57 6.33 33.73
CA LEU A 258 1.73 6.17 35.17
C LEU A 258 1.38 7.45 35.94
N THR A 259 1.73 8.62 35.41
CA THR A 259 1.35 9.90 36.03
C THR A 259 -0.14 10.22 35.87
N VAL A 260 -0.77 9.90 34.73
CA VAL A 260 -2.24 9.98 34.60
C VAL A 260 -2.93 9.04 35.59
N ALA A 261 -2.45 7.80 35.73
CA ALA A 261 -3.00 6.83 36.68
C ALA A 261 -2.86 7.27 38.15
N SER A 262 -1.76 7.97 38.52
CA SER A 262 -1.62 8.53 39.86
C SER A 262 -2.49 9.75 40.09
N TYR A 263 -2.70 10.61 39.09
CA TYR A 263 -3.68 11.71 39.17
C TYR A 263 -5.12 11.20 39.32
N ASP A 264 -5.55 10.22 38.54
CA ASP A 264 -6.90 9.64 38.66
C ASP A 264 -7.09 8.91 40.00
N ARG A 265 -6.03 8.31 40.56
CA ARG A 265 -6.07 7.75 41.91
C ARG A 265 -6.25 8.83 42.97
N THR A 266 -5.43 9.88 42.97
CA THR A 266 -5.56 11.00 43.94
C THR A 266 -6.95 11.62 43.83
N ARG A 267 -7.46 11.81 42.61
CA ARG A 267 -8.82 12.29 42.33
C ARG A 267 -9.92 11.39 42.90
N GLN A 268 -9.75 10.07 42.90
CA GLN A 268 -10.69 9.14 43.56
C GLN A 268 -10.62 9.26 45.09
N GLU A 269 -9.42 9.40 45.65
CA GLU A 269 -9.20 9.62 47.08
C GLU A 269 -9.81 10.97 47.55
N ASP A 270 -9.65 12.04 46.75
CA ASP A 270 -10.30 13.35 46.94
C ASP A 270 -11.83 13.29 46.85
N LEU A 271 -12.38 12.62 45.83
CA LEU A 271 -13.84 12.45 45.69
C LEU A 271 -14.44 11.70 46.88
N HIS A 272 -13.73 10.69 47.40
CA HIS A 272 -14.12 9.95 48.58
C HIS A 272 -14.03 10.80 49.87
N ALA A 273 -13.03 11.67 49.99
CA ALA A 273 -12.94 12.65 51.08
C ALA A 273 -14.07 13.69 51.01
N ILE A 274 -14.39 14.20 49.81
CA ILE A 274 -15.50 15.12 49.56
C ILE A 274 -16.85 14.47 49.93
N HIS A 275 -17.03 13.17 49.67
CA HIS A 275 -18.24 12.45 50.09
C HIS A 275 -18.35 12.35 51.61
N LYS A 276 -17.28 11.95 52.31
CA LYS A 276 -17.24 11.94 53.79
C LYS A 276 -17.50 13.31 54.42
N LEU A 277 -16.99 14.39 53.81
CA LEU A 277 -17.26 15.74 54.27
C LEU A 277 -18.72 16.16 54.02
N LYS A 278 -19.32 15.79 52.89
CA LYS A 278 -20.77 15.98 52.64
C LYS A 278 -21.64 15.21 53.63
N GLU A 279 -21.27 13.97 53.95
CA GLU A 279 -21.93 13.14 54.96
C GLU A 279 -21.88 13.83 56.33
N LYS A 280 -20.69 14.19 56.84
CA LYS A 280 -20.55 14.88 58.14
C LYS A 280 -21.23 16.27 58.16
N VAL A 281 -21.25 17.01 57.04
CA VAL A 281 -22.04 18.26 56.94
C VAL A 281 -23.54 17.98 56.99
N SER A 282 -24.03 16.89 56.39
CA SER A 282 -25.45 16.50 56.47
C SER A 282 -25.85 16.01 57.87
N GLU A 283 -24.94 15.36 58.60
CA GLU A 283 -25.11 15.02 60.03
C GLU A 283 -25.17 16.30 60.87
N LEU A 284 -24.20 17.22 60.73
CA LEU A 284 -24.19 18.49 61.45
C LEU A 284 -25.39 19.38 61.10
N ALA A 285 -25.95 19.28 59.90
CA ALA A 285 -27.18 19.98 59.54
C ALA A 285 -28.41 19.39 60.24
N GLN A 286 -28.47 18.06 60.40
CA GLN A 286 -29.52 17.39 61.20
C GLN A 286 -29.37 17.71 62.69
N GLU A 287 -28.15 17.65 63.23
CA GLU A 287 -27.83 18.03 64.61
C GLU A 287 -28.22 19.49 64.89
N ASN A 288 -27.84 20.45 64.02
CA ASN A 288 -28.23 21.84 64.16
C ASN A 288 -29.74 22.09 63.98
N SER A 289 -30.40 21.39 63.06
CA SER A 289 -31.86 21.49 62.91
C SER A 289 -32.60 21.00 64.16
N PHE A 290 -32.14 19.90 64.76
CA PHE A 290 -32.66 19.38 66.02
C PHE A 290 -32.43 20.36 67.18
N LEU A 291 -31.21 20.91 67.31
CA LEU A 291 -30.88 21.91 68.34
C LEU A 291 -31.66 23.23 68.16
N ALA A 292 -31.82 23.71 66.93
CA ALA A 292 -32.63 24.90 66.62
C ALA A 292 -34.10 24.68 66.99
N SER A 293 -34.70 23.54 66.60
CA SER A 293 -36.10 23.22 66.95
C SER A 293 -36.35 23.12 68.46
N ARG A 294 -35.30 22.88 69.25
CA ARG A 294 -35.34 22.88 70.72
C ARG A 294 -35.16 24.28 71.31
N LEU A 295 -34.34 25.13 70.71
CA LEU A 295 -34.18 26.54 71.11
C LEU A 295 -35.42 27.38 70.77
N GLU A 296 -36.11 27.09 69.66
CA GLU A 296 -37.36 27.77 69.28
C GLU A 296 -38.52 27.50 70.25
N GLN A 297 -38.44 26.46 71.11
CA GLN A 297 -39.43 26.19 72.15
C GLN A 297 -39.26 27.08 73.40
N ASP A 298 -38.07 27.66 73.63
CA ASP A 298 -37.76 28.44 74.84
C ASP A 298 -37.92 29.96 74.65
N ILE A 299 -38.33 30.44 73.45
CA ILE A 299 -38.42 31.87 73.13
C ILE A 299 -39.87 32.30 72.81
N ASP A 300 -40.64 32.58 73.87
CA ASP A 300 -41.90 33.32 73.79
C ASP A 300 -41.64 34.76 73.29
N ASN A 301 -41.65 34.94 71.96
CA ASN A 301 -41.51 36.24 71.29
C ASN A 301 -42.80 37.09 71.36
N SER A 302 -43.40 37.22 72.55
CA SER A 302 -44.53 38.11 72.79
C SER A 302 -44.08 39.56 72.91
N GLU A 303 -44.17 40.30 71.80
CA GLU A 303 -44.24 41.76 71.67
C GLU A 303 -43.67 42.59 72.85
N THR A 304 -42.41 43.03 72.72
CA THR A 304 -41.75 43.89 73.71
C THR A 304 -42.26 45.33 73.65
N ASP A 305 -43.45 45.58 74.19
CA ASP A 305 -43.83 46.91 74.69
C ASP A 305 -42.72 47.40 75.65
N VAL A 306 -42.20 48.60 75.41
CA VAL A 306 -41.18 49.22 76.27
C VAL A 306 -41.68 49.29 77.73
N ASN A 307 -42.98 49.47 77.95
CA ASN A 307 -43.56 49.47 79.29
C ASN A 307 -43.64 48.07 79.91
N ALA A 308 -43.73 47.00 79.11
CA ALA A 308 -43.64 45.61 79.58
C ALA A 308 -42.19 45.23 79.93
N LEU A 309 -41.23 45.66 79.11
CA LEU A 309 -39.79 45.55 79.42
C LEU A 309 -39.45 46.34 80.70
N CYS A 310 -39.89 47.60 80.82
CA CYS A 310 -39.69 48.40 82.03
C CYS A 310 -40.32 47.74 83.26
N ARG A 311 -41.57 47.25 83.18
CA ARG A 311 -42.19 46.50 84.30
C ARG A 311 -41.40 45.25 84.68
N ARG A 312 -40.84 44.52 83.71
CA ARG A 312 -40.00 43.33 83.94
C ARG A 312 -38.65 43.72 84.56
N LEU A 313 -38.05 44.83 84.13
CA LEU A 313 -36.84 45.42 84.71
C LEU A 313 -37.07 45.90 86.15
N THR A 314 -38.19 46.57 86.43
CA THR A 314 -38.57 46.97 87.80
C THR A 314 -38.73 45.74 88.69
N LYS A 315 -39.42 44.69 88.23
CA LYS A 315 -39.55 43.43 88.96
C LYS A 315 -38.20 42.75 89.23
N LEU A 316 -37.28 42.80 88.26
CA LEU A 316 -35.92 42.29 88.44
C LEU A 316 -35.09 43.15 89.41
N LYS A 317 -35.24 44.49 89.40
CA LYS A 317 -34.63 45.37 90.41
C LYS A 317 -35.18 45.08 91.81
N GLU A 318 -36.49 44.94 91.96
CA GLU A 318 -37.14 44.57 93.22
C GLU A 318 -36.64 43.21 93.72
N GLN A 319 -36.63 42.19 92.85
CA GLN A 319 -36.11 40.85 93.17
C GLN A 319 -34.64 40.90 93.58
N LEU A 320 -33.80 41.64 92.83
CA LEU A 320 -32.38 41.82 93.14
C LEU A 320 -32.17 42.51 94.50
N ILE A 321 -32.94 43.55 94.82
CA ILE A 321 -32.91 44.21 96.14
C ILE A 321 -33.32 43.23 97.23
N THR A 322 -34.40 42.46 97.06
CA THR A 322 -34.79 41.46 98.07
C THR A 322 -33.78 40.33 98.22
N ALA A 323 -33.14 39.86 97.15
CA ALA A 323 -32.07 38.87 97.23
C ALA A 323 -30.83 39.42 97.96
N ASN A 324 -30.45 40.65 97.64
CA ASN A 324 -29.31 41.36 98.22
C ASN A 324 -29.46 41.62 99.74
N LEU A 325 -30.70 41.74 100.23
CA LEU A 325 -31.02 41.80 101.67
C LEU A 325 -30.86 40.46 102.41
N HIS A 326 -30.78 39.33 101.69
CA HIS A 326 -30.61 37.99 102.27
C HIS A 326 -29.20 37.41 102.09
N THR A 327 -28.32 38.09 101.36
CA THR A 327 -26.91 37.70 101.16
C THR A 327 -25.97 38.31 102.20
N SER A 328 -24.97 37.55 102.66
CA SER A 328 -23.99 37.99 103.67
C SER A 328 -23.07 39.14 103.26
N HIS A 329 -23.07 39.51 101.98
CA HIS A 329 -22.35 40.65 101.43
C HIS A 329 -23.30 41.46 100.54
N PRO A 330 -23.90 42.56 101.05
CA PRO A 330 -24.78 43.39 100.25
C PRO A 330 -23.98 44.20 99.22
N VAL A 331 -24.34 44.08 97.96
CA VAL A 331 -23.81 44.88 96.83
C VAL A 331 -24.61 46.18 96.72
N ASP A 332 -23.98 47.29 96.35
CA ASP A 332 -24.69 48.54 96.08
C ASP A 332 -25.43 48.47 94.74
N VAL A 333 -26.72 48.14 94.81
CA VAL A 333 -27.62 47.99 93.65
C VAL A 333 -27.88 49.32 92.93
N GLU A 334 -27.71 50.46 93.60
CA GLU A 334 -27.86 51.77 92.98
C GLU A 334 -26.64 52.08 92.10
N SER A 335 -25.42 51.79 92.59
CA SER A 335 -24.17 51.94 91.82
C SER A 335 -24.08 51.04 90.57
N LEU A 336 -24.80 49.92 90.58
CA LEU A 336 -24.83 48.92 89.50
C LEU A 336 -25.83 49.27 88.38
N LEU A 337 -26.80 50.15 88.66
CA LEU A 337 -27.89 50.49 87.74
C LEU A 337 -27.84 51.95 87.29
N CYS A 338 -27.47 52.86 88.19
CA CYS A 338 -27.07 54.22 87.85
C CYS A 338 -25.56 54.22 87.66
N GLY A 339 -25.11 54.17 86.40
CA GLY A 339 -23.69 54.21 86.05
C GLY A 339 -23.04 55.47 86.62
N GLY A 340 -22.39 55.32 87.78
CA GLY A 340 -22.06 56.45 88.65
C GLY A 340 -20.98 57.37 88.08
N ASP A 341 -20.74 58.50 88.76
CA ASP A 341 -19.79 59.54 88.31
C ASP A 341 -18.34 59.02 88.12
N ASN A 342 -18.03 57.86 88.72
CA ASN A 342 -16.81 57.08 88.44
C ASN A 342 -16.65 56.68 86.97
N ILE A 343 -17.70 56.57 86.15
CA ILE A 343 -17.58 56.31 84.71
C ILE A 343 -16.74 57.39 84.05
N HIS A 344 -16.86 58.66 84.45
CA HIS A 344 -16.05 59.71 83.82
C HIS A 344 -14.57 59.62 84.21
N VAL A 345 -14.27 59.13 85.42
CA VAL A 345 -12.90 58.85 85.88
C VAL A 345 -12.34 57.59 85.22
N TRP A 346 -13.14 56.52 85.12
CA TRP A 346 -12.74 55.25 84.53
C TRP A 346 -12.58 55.35 83.01
N CYS A 347 -13.48 56.06 82.31
CA CYS A 347 -13.30 56.40 80.90
C CYS A 347 -12.13 57.37 80.67
N GLN A 348 -11.74 58.20 81.64
CA GLN A 348 -10.54 59.02 81.51
C GLN A 348 -9.26 58.23 81.78
N GLN A 349 -9.28 57.26 82.71
CA GLN A 349 -8.20 56.30 82.92
C GLN A 349 -8.04 55.36 81.72
N GLU A 350 -9.14 54.83 81.17
CA GLU A 350 -9.17 54.12 79.88
C GLU A 350 -8.69 55.01 78.74
N TYR A 351 -9.08 56.28 78.67
CA TYR A 351 -8.61 57.19 77.60
C TYR A 351 -7.10 57.45 77.69
N ASP A 352 -6.57 57.71 78.88
CA ASP A 352 -5.13 57.90 79.07
C ASP A 352 -4.36 56.56 78.89
N HIS A 353 -4.93 55.41 79.29
CA HIS A 353 -4.35 54.09 79.06
C HIS A 353 -4.37 53.69 77.57
N LEU A 354 -5.48 53.92 76.86
CA LEU A 354 -5.61 53.69 75.42
C LEU A 354 -4.74 54.67 74.60
N LYS A 355 -4.41 55.83 75.17
CA LYS A 355 -3.47 56.82 74.62
C LYS A 355 -2.01 56.41 74.88
N GLU A 356 -1.71 55.81 76.03
CA GLU A 356 -0.43 55.13 76.28
C GLU A 356 -0.28 53.92 75.37
N GLU A 357 -1.30 53.06 75.24
CA GLU A 357 -1.35 51.98 74.27
C GLU A 357 -1.23 52.50 72.84
N PHE A 358 -1.83 53.65 72.49
CA PHE A 358 -1.71 54.24 71.15
C PHE A 358 -0.29 54.76 70.89
N GLU A 359 0.37 55.43 71.84
CA GLU A 359 1.78 55.80 71.70
C GLU A 359 2.68 54.54 71.66
N TYR A 360 2.36 53.50 72.43
CA TYR A 360 3.05 52.21 72.38
C TYR A 360 2.84 51.51 71.04
N TYR A 361 1.62 51.49 70.50
CA TYR A 361 1.28 51.01 69.15
C TYR A 361 1.89 51.87 68.06
N LYS A 362 2.11 53.16 68.28
CA LYS A 362 2.73 54.10 67.31
C LYS A 362 4.25 53.99 67.32
N ILE A 363 4.86 53.63 68.45
CA ILE A 363 6.28 53.23 68.54
C ILE A 363 6.45 51.82 67.96
N SER A 364 5.66 50.86 68.43
CA SER A 364 5.63 49.48 67.94
C SER A 364 5.28 49.40 66.46
N SER A 365 4.39 50.25 65.93
CA SER A 365 4.07 50.35 64.49
C SER A 365 5.14 51.11 63.70
N LYS A 366 6.02 51.89 64.31
CA LYS A 366 7.21 52.44 63.63
C LYS A 366 8.33 51.40 63.56
N GLU A 367 8.50 50.61 64.62
CA GLU A 367 9.43 49.49 64.63
C GLU A 367 8.94 48.36 63.71
N GLN A 368 7.65 48.02 63.76
CA GLN A 368 6.99 47.18 62.76
C GLN A 368 6.95 47.83 61.38
N SER A 369 6.89 49.15 61.21
CA SER A 369 7.04 49.72 59.85
C SER A 369 8.45 49.53 59.28
N ARG A 370 9.47 49.40 60.13
CA ARG A 370 10.82 48.97 59.74
C ARG A 370 10.88 47.46 59.45
N VAL A 371 10.25 46.63 60.28
CA VAL A 371 10.31 45.15 60.16
C VAL A 371 9.34 44.59 59.09
N VAL A 372 8.11 45.08 59.01
CA VAL A 372 7.05 44.67 58.06
C VAL A 372 7.27 45.30 56.68
N GLY A 373 8.04 46.38 56.58
CA GLY A 373 8.57 46.88 55.31
C GLY A 373 9.37 45.83 54.53
N GLU A 374 9.97 44.84 55.21
CA GLU A 374 10.89 43.87 54.60
C GLU A 374 10.58 42.39 54.90
N SER A 375 10.02 42.03 56.06
CA SER A 375 10.15 40.65 56.58
C SER A 375 8.93 39.72 56.40
N ALA A 376 7.69 40.21 56.46
CA ALA A 376 6.51 39.33 56.54
C ALA A 376 6.01 38.76 55.19
N CYS A 377 5.66 39.62 54.22
CA CYS A 377 5.06 39.18 52.95
C CYS A 377 6.05 39.16 51.76
N LYS A 378 7.28 39.66 51.95
CA LYS A 378 8.36 39.63 50.95
C LYS A 378 9.35 38.48 51.14
N GLY A 379 9.41 37.87 52.34
CA GLY A 379 10.42 36.88 52.70
C GLY A 379 10.37 35.60 51.87
N GLU A 380 9.25 34.89 51.87
CA GLU A 380 9.11 33.59 51.18
C GLU A 380 8.46 33.75 49.81
N CYS A 381 7.34 34.47 49.70
CA CYS A 381 6.70 34.77 48.42
C CYS A 381 7.63 35.55 47.46
N GLY A 382 8.46 36.46 47.99
CA GLY A 382 9.47 37.16 47.19
C GLY A 382 10.58 36.24 46.69
N LYS A 383 11.10 35.33 47.54
CA LYS A 383 12.07 34.30 47.09
C LYS A 383 11.46 33.40 46.03
N GLN A 384 10.25 32.88 46.25
CA GLN A 384 9.52 32.06 45.28
C GLN A 384 9.31 32.78 43.95
N LEU A 385 8.98 34.08 43.96
CA LEU A 385 8.88 34.89 42.75
C LEU A 385 10.24 35.08 42.06
N GLU A 386 11.33 35.28 42.80
CA GLU A 386 12.67 35.43 42.24
C GLU A 386 13.23 34.10 41.69
N ASP A 387 12.96 32.99 42.38
CA ASP A 387 13.24 31.61 41.95
C ASP A 387 12.45 31.26 40.69
N LEU A 388 11.15 31.59 40.62
CA LEU A 388 10.33 31.43 39.42
C LEU A 388 10.85 32.31 38.28
N ARG A 389 11.23 33.57 38.53
CA ARG A 389 11.87 34.43 37.52
C ARG A 389 13.24 33.91 37.08
N GLN A 390 14.02 33.28 37.96
CA GLN A 390 15.30 32.65 37.62
C GLN A 390 15.08 31.38 36.79
N LYS A 391 14.04 30.59 37.13
CA LYS A 391 13.66 29.38 36.39
C LYS A 391 13.02 29.70 35.04
N ILE A 392 12.23 30.77 34.93
CA ILE A 392 11.77 31.31 33.64
C ILE A 392 12.97 31.76 32.81
N ARG A 393 13.92 32.53 33.39
CA ARG A 393 15.15 32.94 32.67
C ARG A 393 15.98 31.75 32.19
N SER A 394 16.17 30.71 33.00
CA SER A 394 16.94 29.52 32.60
C SER A 394 16.21 28.64 31.59
N LEU A 395 14.88 28.50 31.69
CA LEU A 395 14.07 27.83 30.67
C LEU A 395 14.08 28.60 29.35
N THR A 396 14.01 29.93 29.36
CA THR A 396 14.12 30.76 28.16
C THR A 396 15.50 30.64 27.51
N SER A 397 16.59 30.65 28.29
CA SER A 397 17.93 30.45 27.72
C SER A 397 18.15 29.02 27.19
N ALA A 398 17.60 28.00 27.86
CA ALA A 398 17.64 26.61 27.38
C ALA A 398 16.82 26.43 26.09
N ALA A 399 15.64 27.05 26.00
CA ALA A 399 14.81 27.05 24.79
C ALA A 399 15.50 27.79 23.63
N GLN A 400 16.16 28.92 23.89
CA GLN A 400 16.95 29.64 22.89
C GLN A 400 18.12 28.77 22.38
N LEU A 401 18.92 28.18 23.27
CA LEU A 401 20.03 27.32 22.89
C LEU A 401 19.57 26.06 22.11
N ALA A 402 18.42 25.49 22.46
CA ALA A 402 17.82 24.40 21.72
C ALA A 402 17.33 24.84 20.33
N SER A 403 16.72 26.03 20.22
CA SER A 403 16.31 26.64 18.95
C SER A 403 17.52 26.94 18.05
N ASP A 404 18.60 27.48 18.61
CA ASP A 404 19.82 27.81 17.87
C ASP A 404 20.54 26.54 17.40
N SER A 405 20.61 25.50 18.25
CA SER A 405 21.14 24.18 17.88
C SER A 405 20.32 23.51 16.77
N HIS A 406 18.98 23.55 16.87
CA HIS A 406 18.12 23.01 15.82
C HIS A 406 18.20 23.81 14.52
N SER A 407 18.34 25.14 14.60
CA SER A 407 18.59 26.01 13.45
C SER A 407 19.90 25.65 12.73
N GLN A 408 20.96 25.36 13.49
CA GLN A 408 22.24 24.88 12.95
C GLN A 408 22.11 23.49 12.29
N GLN A 409 21.39 22.55 12.90
CA GLN A 409 21.11 21.23 12.29
C GLN A 409 20.31 21.36 10.98
N VAL A 410 19.29 22.23 10.96
CA VAL A 410 18.51 22.53 9.74
C VAL A 410 19.38 23.19 8.67
N ALA A 411 20.38 24.00 9.06
CA ALA A 411 21.35 24.57 8.13
C ALA A 411 22.32 23.52 7.55
N SER A 412 22.87 22.61 8.36
CA SER A 412 23.77 21.55 7.87
C SER A 412 23.04 20.57 6.94
N LEU A 413 21.85 20.11 7.33
CA LEU A 413 21.01 19.24 6.49
C LEU A 413 20.63 19.91 5.16
N ARG A 414 20.39 21.24 5.14
CA ARG A 414 20.17 21.99 3.89
C ARG A 414 21.43 22.06 3.03
N GLN A 415 22.61 22.18 3.63
CA GLN A 415 23.89 22.16 2.92
C GLN A 415 24.18 20.77 2.33
N GLU A 416 23.99 19.70 3.10
CA GLU A 416 24.12 18.31 2.66
C GLU A 416 23.15 17.98 1.51
N LEU A 417 21.87 18.36 1.63
CA LEU A 417 20.89 18.21 0.54
C LEU A 417 21.26 19.01 -0.71
N SER A 418 21.88 20.18 -0.58
CA SER A 418 22.34 20.97 -1.73
C SER A 418 23.57 20.33 -2.41
N ALA A 419 24.51 19.79 -1.62
CA ALA A 419 25.68 19.08 -2.11
C ALA A 419 25.28 17.77 -2.82
N LEU A 420 24.35 16.99 -2.25
CA LEU A 420 23.83 15.77 -2.85
C LEU A 420 23.09 16.04 -4.16
N ARG A 421 22.29 17.12 -4.24
CA ARG A 421 21.65 17.56 -5.48
C ARG A 421 22.68 17.92 -6.56
N ALA A 422 23.71 18.70 -6.22
CA ALA A 422 24.77 19.06 -7.16
C ALA A 422 25.58 17.82 -7.62
N LEU A 423 25.79 16.84 -6.73
CA LEU A 423 26.44 15.57 -7.07
C LEU A 423 25.61 14.76 -8.06
N HIS A 424 24.30 14.60 -7.83
CA HIS A 424 23.39 13.94 -8.76
C HIS A 424 23.27 14.68 -10.10
N GLU A 425 23.23 16.01 -10.09
CA GLU A 425 23.20 16.82 -11.32
C GLU A 425 24.48 16.64 -12.16
N ASN A 426 25.65 16.55 -11.51
CA ASN A 426 26.92 16.26 -12.18
C ASN A 426 27.01 14.80 -12.67
N GLN A 427 26.43 13.83 -11.95
CA GLN A 427 26.29 12.45 -12.43
C GLN A 427 25.39 12.39 -13.68
N LEU A 428 24.25 13.09 -13.68
CA LEU A 428 23.35 13.17 -14.83
C LEU A 428 24.08 13.74 -16.06
N ARG A 429 24.71 14.91 -15.93
CA ARG A 429 25.51 15.55 -16.99
C ARG A 429 26.63 14.65 -17.52
N ARG A 430 27.24 13.84 -16.65
CA ARG A 430 28.26 12.84 -17.03
C ARG A 430 27.66 11.72 -17.88
N VAL A 431 26.56 11.10 -17.43
CA VAL A 431 25.90 10.04 -18.21
C VAL A 431 25.38 10.58 -19.56
N GLU A 432 24.87 11.81 -19.59
CA GLU A 432 24.49 12.49 -20.84
C GLU A 432 25.69 12.77 -21.77
N SER A 433 26.89 13.03 -21.23
CA SER A 433 28.09 13.28 -22.05
C SER A 433 28.68 11.97 -22.59
N GLU A 434 28.69 10.92 -21.78
CA GLU A 434 29.06 9.55 -22.18
C GLU A 434 28.07 8.98 -23.23
N GLY A 435 26.76 9.23 -23.06
CA GLY A 435 25.73 8.91 -24.04
C GLY A 435 25.87 9.67 -25.36
N ARG A 436 26.17 10.97 -25.32
CA ARG A 436 26.47 11.77 -26.54
C ARG A 436 27.74 11.31 -27.24
N ALA A 437 28.79 10.97 -26.50
CA ALA A 437 30.06 10.50 -27.07
C ALA A 437 29.91 9.12 -27.74
N THR A 438 29.19 8.19 -27.12
CA THR A 438 28.91 6.86 -27.70
C THR A 438 28.01 6.96 -28.93
N LEU A 439 26.98 7.80 -28.91
CA LEU A 439 26.11 8.06 -30.08
C LEU A 439 26.92 8.62 -31.26
N ALA A 440 27.73 9.66 -31.04
CA ALA A 440 28.58 10.25 -32.08
C ALA A 440 29.61 9.26 -32.66
N ALA A 441 30.14 8.34 -31.83
CA ALA A 441 31.05 7.28 -32.30
C ALA A 441 30.33 6.27 -33.20
N VAL A 442 29.07 5.93 -32.90
CA VAL A 442 28.23 5.05 -33.75
C VAL A 442 27.85 5.74 -35.07
N GLU A 443 27.51 7.03 -35.04
CA GLU A 443 27.26 7.83 -36.26
C GLU A 443 28.51 7.91 -37.16
N GLN A 444 29.70 8.06 -36.55
CA GLN A 444 30.97 8.01 -37.28
C GLN A 444 31.21 6.63 -37.92
N GLN A 445 30.94 5.54 -37.19
CA GLN A 445 31.06 4.19 -37.76
C GLN A 445 30.05 3.94 -38.90
N LEU A 446 28.82 4.40 -38.76
CA LEU A 446 27.77 4.28 -39.78
C LEU A 446 28.11 5.06 -41.05
N SER A 447 28.56 6.30 -40.93
CA SER A 447 28.99 7.12 -42.08
C SER A 447 30.24 6.53 -42.78
N LEU A 448 31.19 5.97 -42.04
CA LEU A 448 32.32 5.22 -42.61
C LEU A 448 31.86 3.92 -43.31
N GLN A 449 30.85 3.23 -42.79
CA GLN A 449 30.25 2.07 -43.47
C GLN A 449 29.54 2.48 -44.76
N GLN A 450 28.77 3.57 -44.75
CA GLN A 450 28.12 4.13 -45.93
C GLN A 450 29.15 4.53 -47.00
N GLN A 451 30.23 5.22 -46.63
CA GLN A 451 31.33 5.56 -47.54
C GLN A 451 31.99 4.32 -48.17
N ARG A 452 32.25 3.27 -47.37
CA ARG A 452 32.80 1.99 -47.89
C ARG A 452 31.81 1.27 -48.83
N SER A 453 30.52 1.31 -48.52
CA SER A 453 29.47 0.74 -49.36
C SER A 453 29.34 1.50 -50.69
N LEU A 454 29.43 2.83 -50.67
CA LEU A 454 29.41 3.66 -51.88
C LEU A 454 30.67 3.47 -52.72
N ALA A 455 31.85 3.36 -52.10
CA ALA A 455 33.10 3.06 -52.79
C ALA A 455 33.02 1.69 -53.50
N THR A 456 32.64 0.63 -52.79
CA THR A 456 32.52 -0.72 -53.37
C THR A 456 31.41 -0.83 -54.43
N LEU A 457 30.32 -0.06 -54.32
CA LEU A 457 29.36 0.09 -55.42
C LEU A 457 30.00 0.76 -56.64
N SER A 458 30.70 1.89 -56.47
CA SER A 458 31.36 2.58 -57.59
C SER A 458 32.46 1.75 -58.27
N GLU A 459 33.18 0.91 -57.52
CA GLU A 459 34.13 -0.08 -58.06
C GLU A 459 33.41 -1.12 -58.93
N ARG A 460 32.23 -1.59 -58.51
CA ARG A 460 31.42 -2.53 -59.29
C ARG A 460 30.75 -1.89 -60.49
N ASP A 461 30.31 -0.64 -60.41
CA ASP A 461 29.79 0.11 -61.55
C ASP A 461 30.89 0.31 -62.63
N LEU A 462 32.11 0.61 -62.22
CA LEU A 462 33.27 0.70 -63.12
C LEU A 462 33.64 -0.67 -63.73
N GLU A 463 33.57 -1.75 -62.96
CA GLU A 463 33.80 -3.10 -63.49
C GLU A 463 32.68 -3.55 -64.45
N ILE A 464 31.41 -3.23 -64.16
CA ILE A 464 30.28 -3.46 -65.06
C ILE A 464 30.46 -2.67 -66.36
N GLN A 465 30.85 -1.39 -66.29
CA GLN A 465 31.16 -0.57 -67.48
C GLN A 465 32.27 -1.23 -68.31
N ARG A 466 33.40 -1.58 -67.68
CA ARG A 466 34.55 -2.22 -68.31
C ARG A 466 34.22 -3.60 -68.93
N LEU A 467 33.35 -4.39 -68.32
CA LEU A 467 32.87 -5.66 -68.88
C LEU A 467 31.90 -5.42 -70.05
N THR A 468 31.04 -4.40 -69.95
CA THR A 468 30.12 -4.00 -71.02
C THR A 468 30.88 -3.50 -72.24
N GLU A 469 31.96 -2.74 -72.06
CA GLU A 469 32.89 -2.34 -73.13
C GLU A 469 33.57 -3.55 -73.79
N GLN A 470 34.07 -4.51 -72.99
CA GLN A 470 34.69 -5.74 -73.52
C GLN A 470 33.72 -6.62 -74.31
N LEU A 471 32.43 -6.65 -73.96
CA LEU A 471 31.39 -7.30 -74.76
C LEU A 471 31.16 -6.56 -76.08
N HIS A 472 30.99 -5.24 -76.05
CA HIS A 472 30.87 -4.42 -77.27
C HIS A 472 32.10 -4.45 -78.18
N GLU A 473 33.30 -4.70 -77.64
CA GLU A 473 34.51 -4.97 -78.44
C GLU A 473 34.49 -6.36 -79.11
N ARG A 474 33.96 -7.40 -78.44
CA ARG A 474 33.77 -8.73 -79.06
C ARG A 474 32.73 -8.70 -80.18
N ASP A 475 31.61 -8.01 -79.96
CA ASP A 475 30.50 -7.93 -80.92
C ASP A 475 30.83 -7.15 -82.21
N LYS A 476 31.99 -6.48 -82.27
CA LYS A 476 32.54 -5.89 -83.51
C LYS A 476 33.21 -6.91 -84.44
N THR A 477 33.35 -8.18 -84.02
CA THR A 477 33.87 -9.25 -84.89
C THR A 477 32.74 -9.89 -85.72
N PRO A 478 32.97 -10.22 -87.00
CA PRO A 478 31.90 -10.68 -87.89
C PRO A 478 31.41 -12.09 -87.51
N PRO A 479 30.11 -12.38 -87.70
CA PRO A 479 29.50 -13.58 -87.13
C PRO A 479 29.95 -14.87 -87.84
N GLN A 480 30.62 -15.75 -87.11
CA GLN A 480 30.78 -17.17 -87.47
C GLN A 480 30.38 -18.08 -86.29
N SER A 481 29.55 -19.08 -86.62
CA SER A 481 29.03 -20.14 -85.74
C SER A 481 28.12 -19.71 -84.57
N ASN A 482 26.81 -19.96 -84.70
CA ASN A 482 25.80 -19.86 -83.63
C ASN A 482 25.91 -21.03 -82.62
N ILE A 483 27.12 -21.32 -82.12
CA ILE A 483 27.40 -22.47 -81.24
C ILE A 483 28.02 -21.99 -79.92
N GLY A 484 28.96 -21.05 -79.95
CA GLY A 484 29.71 -20.61 -78.76
C GLY A 484 28.90 -19.89 -77.68
N SER A 485 27.65 -19.45 -77.94
CA SER A 485 26.85 -18.69 -76.96
C SER A 485 26.43 -19.54 -75.75
N LEU A 486 25.98 -20.78 -75.98
CA LEU A 486 25.59 -21.70 -74.90
C LEU A 486 26.81 -22.19 -74.11
N GLU A 487 27.94 -22.38 -74.80
CA GLU A 487 29.17 -22.89 -74.19
C GLU A 487 29.92 -21.80 -73.39
N ALA A 488 29.88 -20.53 -73.84
CA ALA A 488 30.40 -19.40 -73.07
C ALA A 488 29.56 -19.11 -71.81
N THR A 489 28.23 -19.22 -71.90
CA THR A 489 27.36 -19.09 -70.72
C THR A 489 27.52 -20.27 -69.75
N ALA A 490 27.66 -21.50 -70.27
CA ALA A 490 28.00 -22.67 -69.45
C ALA A 490 29.39 -22.57 -68.81
N ALA A 491 30.39 -22.00 -69.50
CA ALA A 491 31.72 -21.77 -68.94
C ALA A 491 31.72 -20.72 -67.82
N LEU A 492 30.93 -19.64 -67.96
CA LEU A 492 30.75 -18.64 -66.90
C LEU A 492 30.01 -19.21 -65.69
N LEU A 493 28.92 -19.96 -65.90
CA LEU A 493 28.22 -20.70 -64.83
C LEU A 493 29.16 -21.72 -64.16
N SER A 494 29.97 -22.44 -64.94
CA SER A 494 30.98 -23.38 -64.43
C SER A 494 32.10 -22.70 -63.64
N GLN A 495 32.48 -21.47 -63.97
CA GLN A 495 33.47 -20.70 -63.17
C GLN A 495 32.87 -20.16 -61.87
N VAL A 496 31.55 -19.94 -61.81
CA VAL A 496 30.83 -19.57 -60.58
C VAL A 496 30.63 -20.80 -59.66
N SER A 497 30.22 -21.95 -60.22
CA SER A 497 29.96 -23.19 -59.46
C SER A 497 31.21 -24.04 -59.17
N GLY A 498 32.27 -23.92 -59.99
CA GLY A 498 33.37 -24.90 -60.04
C GLY A 498 34.45 -24.80 -58.96
N GLY A 499 34.25 -24.07 -57.85
CA GLY A 499 35.26 -24.03 -56.78
C GLY A 499 35.07 -23.01 -55.65
N ASN A 500 34.20 -22.00 -55.80
CA ASN A 500 33.98 -20.95 -54.79
C ASN A 500 32.62 -21.04 -54.07
N GLU A 501 31.93 -22.17 -54.17
CA GLU A 501 30.64 -22.38 -53.47
C GLU A 501 30.81 -22.39 -51.94
N GLY A 502 31.93 -22.91 -51.40
CA GLY A 502 32.19 -22.96 -49.96
C GLY A 502 32.09 -21.60 -49.26
N PRO A 503 32.84 -20.57 -49.69
CA PRO A 503 32.71 -19.21 -49.16
C PRO A 503 31.30 -18.60 -49.32
N LEU A 504 30.64 -18.82 -50.46
CA LEU A 504 29.31 -18.24 -50.71
C LEU A 504 28.22 -18.91 -49.85
N LEU A 505 28.27 -20.23 -49.70
CA LEU A 505 27.38 -21.02 -48.87
C LEU A 505 27.58 -20.70 -47.38
N HIS A 506 28.84 -20.57 -46.94
CA HIS A 506 29.16 -20.11 -45.58
C HIS A 506 28.56 -18.72 -45.31
N HIS A 507 28.69 -17.78 -46.25
CA HIS A 507 28.16 -16.43 -46.06
C HIS A 507 26.62 -16.38 -46.09
N LEU A 508 25.97 -17.24 -46.88
CA LEU A 508 24.53 -17.48 -46.82
C LEU A 508 24.10 -18.08 -45.46
N GLU A 509 24.87 -19.01 -44.90
CA GLU A 509 24.60 -19.59 -43.59
C GLU A 509 24.81 -18.57 -42.45
N GLU A 510 25.85 -17.73 -42.53
CA GLU A 510 26.06 -16.60 -41.63
C GLU A 510 24.91 -15.58 -41.70
N LEU A 511 24.39 -15.29 -42.89
CA LEU A 511 23.23 -14.42 -43.08
C LEU A 511 21.98 -15.05 -42.47
N ALA A 512 21.73 -16.34 -42.69
CA ALA A 512 20.59 -17.05 -42.09
C ALA A 512 20.65 -17.07 -40.55
N ARG A 513 21.85 -17.28 -39.97
CA ARG A 513 22.08 -17.17 -38.52
C ARG A 513 21.81 -15.75 -38.01
N LYS A 514 22.32 -14.72 -38.70
CA LYS A 514 22.07 -13.31 -38.35
C LYS A 514 20.60 -12.91 -38.49
N ASP A 515 19.87 -13.40 -39.48
CA ASP A 515 18.43 -13.17 -39.61
C ASP A 515 17.63 -13.89 -38.52
N GLN A 516 18.10 -15.06 -38.05
CA GLN A 516 17.54 -15.75 -36.89
C GLN A 516 17.80 -14.97 -35.58
N GLU A 517 19.00 -14.44 -35.38
CA GLU A 517 19.36 -13.55 -34.26
C GLU A 517 18.56 -12.24 -34.30
N ILE A 518 18.50 -11.56 -35.44
CA ILE A 518 17.66 -10.37 -35.65
C ILE A 518 16.20 -10.68 -35.36
N SER A 519 15.71 -11.87 -35.74
CA SER A 519 14.35 -12.35 -35.43
C SER A 519 14.17 -12.76 -33.96
N HIS A 520 15.24 -13.06 -33.22
CA HIS A 520 15.25 -13.23 -31.77
C HIS A 520 15.15 -11.87 -31.08
N PHE A 521 16.08 -10.96 -31.35
CA PHE A 521 16.09 -9.60 -30.78
C PHE A 521 14.82 -8.81 -31.12
N ARG A 522 14.23 -9.00 -32.32
CA ARG A 522 12.91 -8.43 -32.68
C ARG A 522 11.74 -9.04 -31.90
N ARG A 523 11.86 -10.23 -31.32
CA ARG A 523 10.85 -10.81 -30.40
C ARG A 523 11.09 -10.32 -28.98
N GLU A 524 12.32 -10.39 -28.47
CA GLU A 524 12.69 -9.87 -27.15
C GLU A 524 12.37 -8.38 -27.01
N LYS A 525 12.69 -7.54 -28.02
CA LYS A 525 12.30 -6.13 -28.03
C LYS A 525 10.79 -5.94 -27.88
N ARG A 526 9.97 -6.71 -28.62
CA ARG A 526 8.51 -6.63 -28.51
C ARG A 526 8.00 -7.09 -27.15
N GLN A 527 8.63 -8.12 -26.56
CA GLN A 527 8.31 -8.59 -25.21
C GLN A 527 8.66 -7.54 -24.16
N LEU A 528 9.87 -6.96 -24.21
CA LEU A 528 10.33 -5.89 -23.31
C LEU A 528 9.51 -4.60 -23.46
N GLU A 529 9.13 -4.21 -24.67
CA GLU A 529 8.20 -3.10 -24.87
C GLU A 529 6.80 -3.39 -24.30
N THR A 530 6.37 -4.66 -24.30
CA THR A 530 5.07 -5.06 -23.75
C THR A 530 5.11 -5.02 -22.22
N THR A 531 6.12 -5.62 -21.59
CA THR A 531 6.29 -5.55 -20.14
C THR A 531 6.56 -4.12 -19.65
N MET A 532 7.21 -3.27 -20.44
CA MET A 532 7.34 -1.84 -20.14
C MET A 532 5.96 -1.15 -20.09
N ARG A 533 5.08 -1.40 -21.08
CA ARG A 533 3.71 -0.85 -21.10
C ARG A 533 2.88 -1.39 -19.93
N GLU A 534 2.98 -2.68 -19.62
CA GLU A 534 2.32 -3.31 -18.47
C GLU A 534 2.76 -2.68 -17.15
N VAL A 535 4.07 -2.49 -16.94
CA VAL A 535 4.63 -1.84 -15.74
C VAL A 535 4.21 -0.37 -15.66
N GLN A 536 4.14 0.36 -16.78
CA GLN A 536 3.62 1.73 -16.83
C GLN A 536 2.14 1.81 -16.44
N MET A 537 1.28 0.91 -16.97
CA MET A 537 -0.13 0.84 -16.57
C MET A 537 -0.27 0.45 -15.09
N ALA A 538 0.50 -0.54 -14.61
CA ALA A 538 0.51 -0.95 -13.21
C ALA A 538 1.09 0.10 -12.26
N ALA A 539 1.88 1.06 -12.76
CA ALA A 539 2.31 2.24 -12.00
C ALA A 539 1.18 3.28 -11.92
N LEU A 540 0.53 3.62 -13.04
CA LEU A 540 -0.60 4.55 -13.08
C LEU A 540 -1.79 4.07 -12.24
N VAL A 541 -2.14 2.78 -12.28
CA VAL A 541 -3.22 2.22 -11.44
C VAL A 541 -2.89 2.30 -9.94
N ARG A 542 -1.61 2.13 -9.55
CA ARG A 542 -1.19 2.33 -8.16
C ARG A 542 -1.20 3.81 -7.76
N GLN A 543 -0.78 4.71 -8.65
CA GLN A 543 -0.86 6.15 -8.42
C GLN A 543 -2.31 6.63 -8.27
N GLN A 544 -3.23 6.12 -9.11
CA GLN A 544 -4.67 6.37 -9.00
C GLN A 544 -5.19 5.92 -7.63
N ALA A 545 -4.98 4.65 -7.26
CA ALA A 545 -5.42 4.14 -5.95
C ALA A 545 -4.80 4.90 -4.76
N GLN A 546 -3.55 5.37 -4.87
CA GLN A 546 -2.94 6.24 -3.86
C GLN A 546 -3.62 7.61 -3.80
N GLN A 547 -3.90 8.23 -4.94
CA GLN A 547 -4.64 9.50 -5.02
C GLN A 547 -6.04 9.36 -4.41
N ASP A 548 -6.77 8.31 -4.77
CA ASP A 548 -8.11 8.02 -4.22
C ASP A 548 -8.06 7.87 -2.68
N THR A 549 -7.01 7.25 -2.11
CA THR A 549 -6.82 7.18 -0.65
C THR A 549 -6.41 8.50 0.00
N ILE A 550 -5.68 9.37 -0.70
CA ILE A 550 -5.34 10.71 -0.21
C ILE A 550 -6.60 11.57 -0.15
N GLU A 551 -7.41 11.57 -1.20
CA GLU A 551 -8.67 12.33 -1.27
C GLU A 551 -9.67 11.88 -0.18
N ALA A 552 -9.75 10.57 0.08
CA ALA A 552 -10.55 10.04 1.19
C ALA A 552 -10.04 10.51 2.58
N LEU A 553 -8.72 10.51 2.81
CA LEU A 553 -8.12 10.97 4.06
C LEU A 553 -8.21 12.50 4.22
N GLU A 554 -8.14 13.28 3.14
CA GLU A 554 -8.36 14.72 3.15
C GLU A 554 -9.83 15.06 3.45
N GLU A 555 -10.77 14.29 2.90
CA GLU A 555 -12.19 14.36 3.29
C GLU A 555 -12.39 14.06 4.77
N GLU A 556 -11.79 13.00 5.32
CA GLU A 556 -11.89 12.68 6.75
C GLU A 556 -11.25 13.77 7.62
N ALA A 557 -10.06 14.23 7.29
CA ALA A 557 -9.38 15.32 7.99
C ALA A 557 -10.19 16.63 7.95
N GLU A 558 -10.85 16.94 6.83
CA GLU A 558 -11.72 18.11 6.73
C GLU A 558 -13.05 17.92 7.48
N ARG A 559 -13.66 16.73 7.46
CA ARG A 559 -14.82 16.39 8.31
C ARG A 559 -14.47 16.57 9.79
N HIS A 560 -13.30 16.09 10.24
CA HIS A 560 -12.79 16.29 11.59
C HIS A 560 -12.57 17.79 11.90
N ARG A 561 -11.92 18.55 11.01
CA ARG A 561 -11.74 20.01 11.16
C ARG A 561 -13.08 20.75 11.31
N ARG A 562 -14.09 20.43 10.47
CA ARG A 562 -15.45 20.99 10.57
C ARG A 562 -16.12 20.62 11.91
N ASN A 563 -15.91 19.41 12.42
CA ASN A 563 -16.45 18.96 13.71
C ASN A 563 -15.79 19.67 14.90
N VAL A 564 -14.46 19.82 14.90
CA VAL A 564 -13.73 20.55 15.96
C VAL A 564 -14.11 22.04 16.00
N SER A 565 -14.30 22.68 14.84
CA SER A 565 -14.85 24.05 14.80
C SER A 565 -16.29 24.12 15.34
N ARG A 566 -17.13 23.12 15.05
CA ARG A 566 -18.47 23.04 15.64
C ARG A 566 -18.45 22.75 17.13
N GLU A 567 -17.46 22.02 17.65
CA GLU A 567 -17.31 21.78 19.08
C GLU A 567 -16.94 23.07 19.84
N SER A 568 -16.10 23.95 19.27
CA SER A 568 -15.83 25.26 19.87
C SER A 568 -17.02 26.23 19.77
N GLU A 569 -17.74 26.25 18.64
CA GLU A 569 -18.99 27.02 18.50
C GLU A 569 -20.09 26.54 19.47
N ASN A 570 -20.28 25.22 19.59
CA ASN A 570 -21.20 24.61 20.54
C ASN A 570 -20.79 24.88 22.00
N PHE A 571 -19.49 24.95 22.30
CA PHE A 571 -19.00 25.27 23.64
C PHE A 571 -19.25 26.74 24.00
N GLU A 572 -19.02 27.69 23.09
CA GLU A 572 -19.38 29.10 23.30
C GLU A 572 -20.90 29.29 23.39
N TYR A 573 -21.70 28.55 22.62
CA TYR A 573 -23.16 28.52 22.79
C TYR A 573 -23.56 27.98 24.18
N LEU A 574 -23.03 26.83 24.59
CA LEU A 574 -23.29 26.23 25.91
C LEU A 574 -22.91 27.20 27.04
N LYS A 575 -21.72 27.82 26.97
CA LYS A 575 -21.24 28.84 27.90
C LYS A 575 -22.20 30.02 27.99
N ASN A 576 -22.71 30.52 26.87
CA ASN A 576 -23.70 31.60 26.85
C ASN A 576 -25.05 31.16 27.46
N VAL A 577 -25.53 29.95 27.17
CA VAL A 577 -26.77 29.41 27.75
C VAL A 577 -26.63 29.17 29.27
N VAL A 578 -25.49 28.65 29.73
CA VAL A 578 -25.18 28.46 31.17
C VAL A 578 -25.07 29.81 31.88
N LEU A 579 -24.38 30.79 31.29
CA LEU A 579 -24.28 32.15 31.83
C LEU A 579 -25.67 32.80 31.92
N GLN A 580 -26.48 32.70 30.87
CA GLN A 580 -27.85 33.22 30.86
C GLN A 580 -28.74 32.50 31.89
N TYR A 581 -28.57 31.18 32.07
CA TYR A 581 -29.27 30.40 33.10
C TYR A 581 -28.91 30.84 34.52
N MET A 582 -27.64 31.21 34.78
CA MET A 582 -27.19 31.72 36.08
C MET A 582 -27.63 33.17 36.37
N ILE A 583 -27.79 34.01 35.34
CA ILE A 583 -28.12 35.44 35.48
C ILE A 583 -29.64 35.70 35.44
N SER A 584 -30.41 34.89 34.71
CA SER A 584 -31.86 35.13 34.53
C SER A 584 -32.62 34.95 35.85
N SER A 585 -33.36 35.97 36.29
CA SER A 585 -34.15 35.92 37.53
C SER A 585 -35.52 35.25 37.35
N ASP A 586 -36.09 35.32 36.15
CA ASP A 586 -37.34 34.65 35.78
C ASP A 586 -37.18 33.11 35.74
N ALA A 587 -38.27 32.38 35.97
CA ALA A 587 -38.31 30.92 36.02
C ALA A 587 -38.54 30.27 34.65
N GLU A 588 -39.34 30.88 33.75
CA GLU A 588 -39.67 30.29 32.45
C GLU A 588 -38.45 30.32 31.50
N SER A 589 -37.77 31.46 31.42
CA SER A 589 -36.50 31.61 30.72
C SER A 589 -35.42 30.65 31.23
N ARG A 590 -35.29 30.45 32.56
CA ARG A 590 -34.37 29.45 33.12
C ARG A 590 -34.78 28.02 32.80
N GLN A 591 -36.06 27.69 32.78
CA GLN A 591 -36.54 26.37 32.35
C GLN A 591 -36.18 26.10 30.88
N LEU A 592 -36.27 27.11 30.01
CA LEU A 592 -35.85 27.04 28.61
C LEU A 592 -34.33 26.87 28.47
N MET A 593 -33.52 27.65 29.19
CA MET A 593 -32.06 27.49 29.17
C MET A 593 -31.62 26.13 29.74
N LEU A 594 -32.28 25.63 30.80
CA LEU A 594 -32.02 24.29 31.36
C LEU A 594 -32.33 23.18 30.36
N ASN A 595 -33.44 23.29 29.63
CA ASN A 595 -33.77 22.33 28.57
C ASN A 595 -32.73 22.38 27.42
N ALA A 596 -32.21 23.56 27.07
CA ALA A 596 -31.12 23.68 26.08
C ALA A 596 -29.80 23.06 26.58
N ILE A 597 -29.39 23.32 27.82
CA ILE A 597 -28.22 22.69 28.46
C ILE A 597 -28.38 21.16 28.47
N SER A 598 -29.57 20.67 28.83
CA SER A 598 -29.91 19.25 28.84
C SER A 598 -29.75 18.58 27.47
N VAL A 599 -30.10 19.26 26.38
CA VAL A 599 -29.95 18.72 25.01
C VAL A 599 -28.48 18.72 24.58
N ILE A 600 -27.73 19.79 24.86
CA ILE A 600 -26.31 19.90 24.50
C ILE A 600 -25.46 18.86 25.26
N LEU A 601 -25.68 18.74 26.58
CA LEU A 601 -24.95 17.83 27.46
C LEU A 601 -25.55 16.41 27.53
N LYS A 602 -26.64 16.14 26.79
CA LYS A 602 -27.34 14.85 26.74
C LYS A 602 -27.73 14.30 28.14
N PHE A 603 -28.22 15.17 29.02
CA PHE A 603 -28.73 14.75 30.32
C PHE A 603 -29.90 13.77 30.15
N THR A 604 -29.95 12.75 31.01
CA THR A 604 -31.10 11.84 31.12
C THR A 604 -32.26 12.53 31.85
N ASP A 605 -33.49 12.08 31.60
CA ASP A 605 -34.69 12.67 32.23
C ASP A 605 -34.60 12.71 33.78
N LYS A 606 -33.93 11.71 34.37
CA LYS A 606 -33.68 11.63 35.82
C LYS A 606 -32.78 12.75 36.34
N GLU A 607 -31.78 13.17 35.57
CA GLU A 607 -30.89 14.28 35.91
C GLU A 607 -31.62 15.61 35.72
N VAL A 608 -32.37 15.76 34.64
CA VAL A 608 -33.22 16.92 34.35
C VAL A 608 -34.27 17.13 35.46
N GLU A 609 -34.96 16.07 35.89
CA GLU A 609 -35.87 16.10 37.03
C GLU A 609 -35.14 16.47 38.33
N SER A 610 -33.93 15.93 38.56
CA SER A 610 -33.18 16.19 39.79
C SER A 610 -32.77 17.67 39.90
N VAL A 611 -32.34 18.29 38.79
CA VAL A 611 -32.07 19.74 38.74
C VAL A 611 -33.37 20.55 38.92
N LYS A 612 -34.47 20.15 38.27
CA LYS A 612 -35.79 20.80 38.43
C LYS A 612 -36.29 20.74 39.89
N ARG A 613 -36.13 19.60 40.57
CA ARG A 613 -36.42 19.43 42.00
C ARG A 613 -35.53 20.33 42.86
N TYR A 614 -34.22 20.36 42.62
CA TYR A 614 -33.28 21.20 43.39
C TYR A 614 -33.58 22.71 43.23
N ASN A 615 -33.87 23.17 42.01
CA ASN A 615 -34.24 24.56 41.72
C ASN A 615 -35.51 25.00 42.46
N ALA A 616 -36.49 24.10 42.60
CA ALA A 616 -37.76 24.38 43.25
C ALA A 616 -37.64 24.52 44.79
N LEU A 617 -36.56 24.02 45.40
CA LEU A 617 -36.57 23.70 46.83
C LEU A 617 -36.08 24.79 47.80
N TRP A 618 -35.14 25.69 47.45
CA TRP A 618 -34.55 26.54 48.53
C TRP A 618 -34.06 27.98 48.27
N TRP A 619 -33.88 28.50 47.04
CA TRP A 619 -33.38 29.90 46.89
C TRP A 619 -33.82 30.73 45.66
N TRP A 620 -34.66 30.19 44.77
CA TRP A 620 -34.91 30.80 43.44
C TRP A 620 -36.36 31.17 43.13
N GLN A 621 -37.25 31.20 44.13
CA GLN A 621 -38.61 31.74 43.94
C GLN A 621 -38.54 33.24 43.65
N PRO A 622 -39.15 33.75 42.57
CA PRO A 622 -39.20 35.19 42.32
C PRO A 622 -40.06 35.86 43.40
N ALA A 623 -39.61 37.02 43.90
CA ALA A 623 -40.33 37.76 44.94
C ALA A 623 -41.78 38.04 44.49
N PRO A 624 -42.79 37.87 45.37
CA PRO A 624 -44.19 38.03 45.01
C PRO A 624 -44.46 39.47 44.54
N ARG A 625 -45.03 39.62 43.33
CA ARG A 625 -45.34 40.94 42.76
C ARG A 625 -46.31 41.70 43.65
N SER A 626 -45.81 42.71 44.36
CA SER A 626 -46.61 43.62 45.16
C SER A 626 -47.45 44.56 44.28
N GLY A 627 -48.71 44.80 44.66
CA GLY A 627 -49.45 45.99 44.22
C GLY A 627 -50.24 45.90 42.91
N GLY A 628 -51.13 44.91 42.77
CA GLY A 628 -52.33 45.07 41.92
C GLY A 628 -53.48 45.64 42.76
N PRO A 629 -54.18 46.71 42.34
CA PRO A 629 -55.22 47.33 43.17
C PRO A 629 -56.45 46.44 43.32
N ARG A 630 -56.94 46.28 44.55
CA ARG A 630 -58.25 45.66 44.81
C ARG A 630 -59.34 46.55 44.24
N LYS A 631 -60.27 45.97 43.49
CA LYS A 631 -61.54 46.62 43.14
C LYS A 631 -62.52 46.50 44.30
N THR A 632 -63.12 47.64 44.66
CA THR A 632 -64.48 47.77 45.21
C THR A 632 -65.15 48.83 44.36
#